data_AF-A0A821TA40-F1
#
_entry.id   AF-A0A821TA40-F1
#
_cell.length_a   1.000
_cell.length_b   1.000
_cell.length_c   1.000
_cell.angle_alpha   90.00
_cell.angle_beta   90.00
_cell.angle_gamma   90.00
#
_symmetry.space_group_name_H-M   'P 1'
#
loop_
_entity.id
_entity.type
_entity.pdbx_description
1 polymer ?
#
loop_
_entity_poly.entity_id
_entity_poly.type
_entity_poly.pdbx_seq_one_letter_code
_entity_poly.pdbx_strand_id
1 'polypeptide(L)'
;GHTISTQGVKPLQERIEKILNIPQPTSLHQANAFIGAIGWYRKFIKDYTKIAAPILAVTNLTKQNKFKFKWDTPQKEAFNQLKIAITSQPLF
;
A
#
# COMPACT_ATOMS: atom_id res chain seq x y z
N GLY A 1 -3.80 37.04 12.74
CA GLY A 1 -3.94 35.64 13.19
C GLY A 1 -3.40 34.73 12.11
N HIS A 2 -2.33 34.00 12.38
CA HIS A 2 -1.70 33.10 11.41
C HIS A 2 -2.45 31.77 11.38
N THR A 3 -3.32 31.61 10.39
CA THR A 3 -3.94 30.32 10.09
C THR A 3 -2.86 29.43 9.48
N ILE A 4 -2.40 28.46 10.26
CA ILE A 4 -1.48 27.41 9.83
C ILE A 4 -2.06 26.78 8.55
N SER A 5 -1.34 26.90 7.43
CA SER A 5 -1.78 26.44 6.12
C SER A 5 -2.14 24.96 6.12
N THR A 6 -3.45 24.68 6.17
CA THR A 6 -4.08 23.34 6.08
C THR A 6 -3.99 22.72 4.67
N GLN A 7 -3.16 23.25 3.78
CA GLN A 7 -3.07 22.82 2.38
C GLN A 7 -2.38 21.45 2.20
N GLY A 8 -1.62 20.96 3.19
CA GLY A 8 -0.91 19.68 3.10
C GLY A 8 -1.68 18.46 3.62
N VAL A 9 -2.60 18.65 4.57
CA VAL A 9 -3.29 17.55 5.27
C VAL A 9 -4.47 16.99 4.46
N LYS A 10 -5.27 17.87 3.84
CA LYS A 10 -6.36 17.45 2.93
C LYS A 10 -5.93 16.54 1.78
N PRO A 11 -4.89 16.88 0.99
CA PRO A 11 -4.47 16.01 -0.11
C PRO A 11 -3.89 14.68 0.37
N LEU A 12 -3.40 14.61 1.62
CA LEU A 12 -2.90 13.37 2.21
C LEU A 12 -4.05 12.39 2.52
N GLN A 13 -5.11 12.90 3.15
CA GLN A 13 -6.29 12.10 3.49
C GLN A 13 -7.00 11.57 2.23
N GLU A 14 -7.20 12.41 1.21
CA GLU A 14 -7.81 12.00 -0.07
C GLU A 14 -7.00 10.91 -0.78
N ARG A 15 -5.66 10.97 -0.70
CA ARG A 15 -4.78 9.93 -1.26
C ARG A 15 -4.86 8.63 -0.48
N ILE A 16 -5.00 8.68 0.85
CA ILE A 16 -5.17 7.50 1.69
C ILE A 16 -6.53 6.85 1.41
N GLU A 17 -7.60 7.63 1.33
CA GLU A 17 -8.93 7.15 0.94
C GLU A 17 -8.91 6.45 -0.42
N LYS A 18 -8.19 7.01 -1.40
CA LYS A 18 -7.98 6.35 -2.69
C LYS A 18 -7.31 4.98 -2.53
N ILE A 19 -6.28 4.87 -1.68
CA ILE A 19 -5.59 3.59 -1.40
C ILE A 19 -6.53 2.58 -0.71
N LEU A 20 -7.37 3.04 0.22
CA LEU A 20 -8.34 2.20 0.91
C LEU A 20 -9.43 1.66 -0.03
N ASN A 21 -9.82 2.47 -1.01
CA ASN A 21 -10.78 2.07 -2.04
C ASN A 21 -10.19 1.17 -3.14
N ILE A 22 -8.87 0.94 -3.17
CA ILE A 22 -8.26 0.00 -4.12
C ILE A 22 -8.80 -1.40 -3.80
N PRO A 23 -9.44 -2.11 -4.76
CA PRO A 23 -9.89 -3.47 -4.54
C PRO A 23 -8.69 -4.40 -4.36
N GLN A 24 -8.93 -5.59 -3.79
CA GLN A 24 -7.87 -6.58 -3.65
C GLN A 24 -7.33 -6.95 -5.05
N PRO A 25 -6.01 -6.89 -5.28
CA PRO A 25 -5.46 -7.09 -6.60
C PRO A 25 -5.61 -8.56 -7.03
N THR A 26 -6.13 -8.76 -8.25
CA THR A 26 -6.30 -10.08 -8.87
C THR A 26 -5.23 -10.38 -9.91
N SER A 27 -4.36 -9.41 -10.19
CA SER A 27 -3.30 -9.51 -11.18
C SER A 27 -2.01 -8.87 -10.69
N LEU A 28 -0.87 -9.38 -11.18
CA LEU A 28 0.46 -8.83 -10.97
C LEU A 28 0.52 -7.32 -11.22
N HIS A 29 -0.20 -6.83 -12.24
CA HIS A 29 -0.22 -5.41 -12.59
C HIS A 29 -0.87 -4.56 -11.49
N GLN A 30 -2.00 -5.03 -10.95
CA GLN A 30 -2.71 -4.35 -9.87
C GLN A 30 -1.91 -4.41 -8.56
N ALA A 31 -1.26 -5.54 -8.27
CA ALA A 31 -0.41 -5.69 -7.10
C ALA A 31 0.82 -4.75 -7.17
N ASN A 32 1.45 -4.62 -8.33
CA ASN A 32 2.53 -3.66 -8.56
C ASN A 32 2.06 -2.20 -8.41
N ALA A 33 0.89 -1.88 -8.97
CA ALA A 33 0.30 -0.55 -8.84
C ALA A 33 0.02 -0.19 -7.37
N PHE A 34 -0.51 -1.14 -6.59
CA PHE A 34 -0.77 -0.96 -5.15
C PHE A 34 0.52 -0.73 -4.35
N ILE A 35 1.56 -1.54 -4.56
CA ILE A 35 2.86 -1.35 -3.92
C ILE A 35 3.49 -0.01 -4.33
N GLY A 36 3.37 0.39 -5.60
CA GLY A 36 3.81 1.70 -6.07
C GLY A 36 3.09 2.85 -5.36
N ALA A 37 1.76 2.74 -5.20
CA ALA A 37 0.94 3.74 -4.53
C ALA A 37 1.27 3.87 -3.03
N ILE A 38 1.43 2.74 -2.34
CA ILE A 38 1.79 2.72 -0.91
C ILE A 38 3.28 3.04 -0.68
N GLY A 39 4.14 2.86 -1.68
CA GLY A 39 5.58 3.08 -1.55
C GLY A 39 5.96 4.47 -1.04
N TRP A 40 5.16 5.51 -1.34
CA TRP A 40 5.36 6.86 -0.79
C TRP A 40 5.08 6.93 0.73
N TYR A 41 4.15 6.11 1.22
CA TYR A 41 3.73 6.04 2.62
C TYR A 41 4.55 5.08 3.47
N ARG A 42 5.52 4.37 2.89
CA ARG A 42 6.39 3.42 3.61
C ARG A 42 7.01 3.99 4.89
N LYS A 43 7.29 5.30 4.93
CA LYS A 43 7.87 6.00 6.09
C LYS A 43 6.89 6.15 7.28
N PHE A 44 5.60 6.04 7.02
CA PHE A 44 4.51 6.09 8.00
C PHE A 44 4.00 4.69 8.38
N ILE A 45 4.50 3.64 7.73
CA ILE A 45 4.08 2.27 8.04
C ILE A 45 5.18 1.59 8.83
N LYS A 46 4.93 1.35 10.11
CA LYS A 46 5.84 0.55 10.94
C LYS A 46 5.92 -0.87 10.39
N ASP A 47 7.15 -1.41 10.31
CA ASP A 47 7.42 -2.74 9.76
C ASP A 47 6.93 -2.93 8.30
N TYR A 48 6.85 -1.84 7.51
CA TYR A 48 6.39 -1.87 6.11
C TYR A 48 7.02 -3.00 5.31
N THR A 49 8.34 -3.17 5.40
CA THR A 49 9.07 -4.20 4.64
C THR A 49 8.63 -5.61 5.01
N LYS A 50 8.33 -5.87 6.29
CA LYS A 50 7.85 -7.19 6.75
C LYS A 50 6.44 -7.47 6.26
N ILE A 51 5.55 -6.48 6.37
CA ILE A 51 4.15 -6.61 5.95
C ILE A 51 4.07 -6.71 4.42
N ALA A 52 4.81 -5.89 3.70
CA ALA A 52 4.82 -5.88 2.24
C ALA A 52 5.58 -7.06 1.63
N ALA A 53 6.42 -7.78 2.39
CA ALA A 53 7.23 -8.90 1.90
C ALA A 53 6.45 -9.93 1.05
N PRO A 54 5.32 -10.50 1.49
CA PRO A 54 4.56 -11.47 0.69
C PRO A 54 3.98 -10.88 -0.60
N ILE A 55 3.64 -9.59 -0.63
CA ILE A 55 3.18 -8.90 -1.84
C ILE A 55 4.37 -8.63 -2.76
N LEU A 56 5.49 -8.16 -2.22
CA LEU A 56 6.73 -7.92 -2.94
C LEU A 56 7.29 -9.21 -3.56
N ALA A 57 7.15 -10.34 -2.88
CA ALA A 57 7.56 -11.64 -3.40
C ALA A 57 6.80 -12.02 -4.69
N VAL A 58 5.51 -11.65 -4.78
CA VAL A 58 4.69 -11.95 -5.95
C VAL A 58 4.74 -10.86 -7.01
N THR A 59 5.13 -9.62 -6.66
CA THR A 59 5.27 -8.52 -7.61
C THR A 59 6.67 -8.39 -8.21
N ASN A 60 7.72 -8.79 -7.47
CA ASN A 60 9.13 -8.79 -7.89
C ASN A 60 9.51 -10.03 -8.71
N LEU A 61 8.52 -10.74 -9.27
CA LEU A 61 8.76 -11.85 -10.17
C LEU A 61 9.42 -11.31 -11.46
N THR A 62 10.61 -11.83 -11.78
CA THR A 62 11.29 -11.56 -13.05
C THR A 62 10.37 -11.90 -14.23
N LYS A 63 10.59 -11.29 -15.42
CA LYS A 63 9.73 -11.49 -16.61
C LYS A 63 9.40 -12.96 -16.91
N GLN A 64 10.31 -13.89 -16.59
CA GLN A 64 10.15 -15.34 -16.78
C GLN A 64 9.20 -16.01 -15.76
N ASN A 65 9.05 -15.45 -14.55
CA ASN A 65 8.22 -16.01 -13.48
C ASN A 65 6.86 -15.30 -13.33
N LYS A 66 6.50 -14.35 -14.20
CA LYS A 66 5.20 -13.63 -14.14
C LYS A 66 3.98 -14.57 -14.15
N PHE A 67 4.08 -15.72 -14.81
CA PHE A 67 3.01 -16.74 -14.84
C PHE A 67 2.81 -17.46 -13.50
N LYS A 68 3.74 -17.33 -12.54
CA LYS A 68 3.64 -17.90 -11.19
C LYS A 68 3.00 -16.94 -10.18
N PHE A 69 2.39 -15.85 -10.64
CA PHE A 69 1.65 -14.97 -9.75
C PHE A 69 0.57 -15.75 -9.00
N LYS A 70 0.68 -15.78 -7.67
CA LYS A 70 -0.29 -16.39 -6.76
C LYS A 70 -0.71 -15.36 -5.73
N TRP A 71 -2.00 -15.19 -5.55
CA TRP A 71 -2.57 -14.27 -4.58
C TRP A 71 -3.41 -15.04 -3.56
N ASP A 72 -2.73 -15.60 -2.58
CA ASP A 72 -3.29 -16.46 -1.55
C ASP A 72 -3.40 -15.70 -0.22
N THR A 73 -3.70 -16.43 0.86
CA THR A 73 -3.85 -15.90 2.22
C THR A 73 -2.74 -14.92 2.64
N PRO A 74 -1.43 -15.21 2.50
CA PRO A 74 -0.40 -14.30 3.01
C PRO A 74 -0.37 -12.95 2.27
N GLN A 75 -0.71 -12.91 0.98
CA GLN A 75 -0.81 -11.66 0.23
C GLN A 75 -2.05 -10.86 0.65
N LYS A 76 -3.17 -11.55 0.90
CA LYS A 76 -4.42 -10.92 1.37
C LYS A 76 -4.26 -10.32 2.76
N GLU A 77 -3.63 -11.04 3.68
CA GLU A 77 -3.34 -10.57 5.03
C GLU A 77 -2.44 -9.34 4.99
N ALA A 78 -1.34 -9.40 4.23
CA ALA A 78 -0.46 -8.26 4.04
C ALA A 78 -1.17 -7.04 3.43
N PHE A 79 -2.04 -7.25 2.45
CA PHE A 79 -2.81 -6.17 1.83
C PHE A 79 -3.73 -5.49 2.84
N ASN A 80 -4.44 -6.27 3.64
CA ASN A 80 -5.31 -5.73 4.67
C ASN A 80 -4.51 -5.04 5.79
N GLN A 81 -3.40 -5.64 6.23
CA GLN A 81 -2.51 -5.03 7.22
C GLN A 81 -1.93 -3.70 6.73
N LEU A 82 -1.53 -3.59 5.46
CA LEU A 82 -1.06 -2.32 4.89
C LEU A 82 -2.15 -1.25 4.88
N LYS A 83 -3.39 -1.63 4.56
CA LYS A 83 -4.56 -0.72 4.65
C LYS A 83 -4.85 -0.26 6.06
N ILE A 84 -4.71 -1.14 7.05
CA ILE A 84 -4.89 -0.79 8.47
C ILE A 84 -3.71 0.07 8.95
N ALA A 85 -2.49 -0.24 8.54
CA ALA A 85 -1.31 0.49 9.00
C ALA A 85 -1.28 1.94 8.50
N ILE A 86 -1.74 2.18 7.26
CA ILE A 86 -1.83 3.53 6.70
C ILE A 86 -2.96 4.37 7.30
N THR A 87 -4.01 3.74 7.86
CA THR A 87 -5.12 4.44 8.56
C THR A 87 -4.90 4.59 10.04
N SER A 88 -4.16 3.67 10.66
CA SER A 88 -3.96 3.64 12.11
C SER A 88 -2.90 4.61 12.60
N GLN A 89 -2.04 5.15 11.73
CA GLN A 89 -1.09 6.16 12.14
C GLN A 89 -1.74 7.54 12.09
N PRO A 90 -1.79 8.28 13.21
CA PRO A 90 -2.30 9.62 13.14
C PRO A 90 -1.28 10.50 12.42
N LEU A 91 -1.73 11.11 11.33
CA LEU A 91 -0.97 12.06 10.55
C LEU A 91 -0.94 13.38 11.33
N PHE A 92 -0.09 13.43 12.35
CA PHE A 92 0.18 14.63 13.13
C PHE A 92 1.44 15.32 12.62
#